data_AF-A0A7J3G2L4-F1
#
_entry.id   AF-A0A7J3G2L4-F1
#
_cell.length_a   1.000
_cell.length_b   1.000
_cell.length_c   1.000
_cell.angle_alpha   90.00
_cell.angle_beta   90.00
_cell.angle_gamma   90.00
#
_symmetry.space_group_name_H-M   'P 1'
#
loop_
_entity.id
_entity.type
_entity.pdbx_description
1 polymer ?
#
loop_
_entity_poly.entity_id
_entity_poly.type
_entity_poly.pdbx_seq_one_letter_code
_entity_poly.pdbx_strand_id
1 'polypeptide(L)'
;MRRHGLLEAINSAAEAVKRGGVIVYPTDTVYGIGCDPFKIDAVERVIHAKMREKKPAPVLVSDLDQLLEVAEPTEEELEAAIRLWPGAVTIVMAKRPELPDLVTAGEKTVGVRMPAHIVPLLIMQKARRPLVGTSANISGEPSAATIDQIPSSVLEKVDVVV
;
A
#
# COMPACT_ATOMS: atom_id res chain seq x y z
N MET A 1 -27.11 -5.06 5.81
CA MET A 1 -25.70 -4.85 5.40
C MET A 1 -25.65 -5.01 3.89
N ARG A 2 -25.46 -3.93 3.12
CA ARG A 2 -25.45 -4.03 1.65
C ARG A 2 -24.20 -4.82 1.24
N ARG A 3 -24.39 -6.03 0.70
CA ARG A 3 -23.36 -6.74 -0.05
C ARG A 3 -23.12 -5.94 -1.34
N HIS A 4 -22.30 -4.90 -1.26
CA HIS A 4 -21.74 -4.34 -2.49
C HIS A 4 -20.85 -5.42 -3.10
N GLY A 5 -20.92 -5.58 -4.43
CA GLY A 5 -20.10 -6.55 -5.12
C GLY A 5 -18.61 -6.22 -4.92
N LEU A 6 -17.73 -7.22 -4.96
CA LEU A 6 -16.28 -7.02 -4.85
C LEU A 6 -15.76 -5.92 -5.79
N LEU A 7 -16.30 -5.85 -7.01
CA LEU A 7 -15.95 -4.82 -7.98
C LEU A 7 -16.37 -3.40 -7.56
N GLU A 8 -17.52 -3.25 -6.89
CA GLU A 8 -17.98 -1.96 -6.36
C GLU A 8 -17.11 -1.51 -5.19
N ALA A 9 -16.70 -2.43 -4.32
CA ALA A 9 -15.76 -2.16 -3.23
C ALA A 9 -14.39 -1.72 -3.78
N ILE A 10 -13.87 -2.42 -4.79
CA ILE A 10 -12.63 -2.04 -5.49
C ILE A 10 -12.75 -0.65 -6.13
N ASN A 11 -13.85 -0.36 -6.83
CA ASN A 11 -14.06 0.95 -7.44
C ASN A 11 -14.13 2.06 -6.37
N SER A 12 -14.82 1.80 -5.25
CA SER A 12 -14.93 2.75 -4.14
C SER A 12 -13.57 3.02 -3.50
N ALA A 13 -12.77 1.97 -3.30
CA ALA A 13 -11.40 2.10 -2.78
C ALA A 13 -10.49 2.87 -3.74
N ALA A 14 -10.55 2.58 -5.04
CA ALA A 14 -9.77 3.31 -6.05
C ALA A 14 -10.10 4.81 -6.06
N GLU A 15 -11.40 5.16 -5.98
CA GLU A 15 -11.82 6.56 -5.89
C GLU A 15 -11.43 7.22 -4.56
N ALA A 16 -11.45 6.49 -3.45
CA ALA A 16 -10.94 6.98 -2.19
C ALA A 16 -9.44 7.30 -2.28
N VAL A 17 -8.62 6.38 -2.81
CA VAL A 17 -7.17 6.58 -3.00
C VAL A 17 -6.89 7.83 -3.85
N LYS A 18 -7.56 8.00 -4.99
CA LYS A 18 -7.41 9.20 -5.85
C LYS A 18 -7.66 10.51 -5.10
N ARG A 19 -8.61 10.51 -4.17
CA ARG A 19 -8.99 11.68 -3.35
C ARG A 19 -8.12 11.87 -2.10
N GLY A 20 -7.09 11.04 -1.89
CA GLY A 20 -6.25 11.09 -0.68
C GLY A 20 -6.88 10.39 0.52
N GLY A 21 -7.75 9.42 0.27
CA GLY A 21 -8.33 8.56 1.30
C GLY A 21 -7.41 7.40 1.71
N VAL A 22 -7.69 6.83 2.88
CA VAL A 22 -7.03 5.64 3.44
C VAL A 22 -7.96 4.45 3.29
N ILE A 23 -7.42 3.32 2.88
CA ILE A 23 -8.18 2.10 2.61
C ILE A 23 -7.61 0.90 3.36
N VAL A 24 -8.48 -0.06 3.66
CA VAL A 24 -8.12 -1.42 4.09
C VAL A 24 -8.52 -2.42 3.01
N TYR A 25 -7.64 -3.37 2.70
CA TYR A 25 -7.86 -4.34 1.63
C TYR A 25 -7.12 -5.66 1.89
N PRO A 26 -7.63 -6.79 1.39
CA PRO A 26 -6.91 -8.06 1.44
C PRO A 26 -5.69 -8.06 0.50
N THR A 27 -4.62 -8.72 0.92
CA THR A 27 -3.47 -9.06 0.06
C THR A 27 -3.25 -10.56 0.01
N ASP A 28 -2.25 -11.00 -0.73
CA ASP A 28 -1.75 -12.37 -0.83
C ASP A 28 -1.09 -12.88 0.46
N THR A 29 -0.89 -12.01 1.46
CA THR A 29 -0.24 -12.34 2.73
C THR A 29 -1.14 -12.07 3.93
N VAL A 30 -1.50 -10.81 4.15
CA VAL A 30 -2.34 -10.32 5.26
C VAL A 30 -3.22 -9.17 4.79
N TYR A 31 -4.19 -8.72 5.59
CA TYR A 31 -4.88 -7.47 5.29
C TYR A 31 -3.89 -6.30 5.35
N GLY A 32 -3.98 -5.42 4.36
CA GLY A 32 -3.22 -4.20 4.26
C GLY A 32 -4.05 -2.98 4.63
N ILE A 33 -3.38 -1.96 5.17
CA ILE A 33 -3.86 -0.58 5.21
C ILE A 33 -2.95 0.24 4.30
N GLY A 34 -3.54 1.13 3.50
CA GLY A 34 -2.79 1.90 2.53
C GLY A 34 -3.46 3.15 1.99
N CYS A 35 -2.68 3.94 1.26
CA CYS A 35 -3.08 5.20 0.65
C CYS A 35 -2.12 5.57 -0.49
N ASP A 36 -2.42 6.61 -1.25
CA ASP A 36 -1.50 7.17 -2.26
C ASP A 36 -0.23 7.73 -1.57
N PRO A 37 0.98 7.27 -1.90
CA PRO A 37 2.23 7.74 -1.28
C PRO A 37 2.52 9.22 -1.52
N PHE A 38 1.93 9.84 -2.55
CA PHE A 38 2.12 11.26 -2.86
C PHE A 38 1.12 12.18 -2.13
N LYS A 39 0.18 11.60 -1.36
CA LYS A 39 -0.78 12.33 -0.53
C LYS A 39 -0.30 12.34 0.92
N ILE A 40 0.54 13.33 1.26
CA ILE A 40 1.20 13.44 2.59
C ILE A 40 0.19 13.28 3.74
N ASP A 41 -0.93 14.00 3.71
CA ASP A 41 -1.98 13.90 4.73
C ASP A 41 -2.52 12.48 4.89
N ALA A 42 -2.63 11.72 3.80
CA ALA A 42 -3.09 10.33 3.82
C ALA A 42 -2.03 9.40 4.43
N VAL A 43 -0.75 9.63 4.10
CA VAL A 43 0.38 8.90 4.68
C VAL A 43 0.45 9.13 6.20
N GLU A 44 0.27 10.37 6.65
CA GLU A 44 0.19 10.70 8.08
C GLU A 44 -0.97 9.96 8.75
N ARG A 45 -2.17 9.95 8.12
CA ARG A 45 -3.33 9.19 8.62
C ARG A 45 -3.03 7.70 8.77
N VAL A 46 -2.32 7.07 7.82
CA VAL A 46 -1.91 5.65 7.93
C VAL A 46 -0.98 5.42 9.11
N ILE A 47 0.03 6.29 9.29
CA ILE A 47 0.98 6.22 10.42
C ILE A 47 0.25 6.36 11.76
N HIS A 48 -0.65 7.34 11.85
CA HIS A 48 -1.47 7.61 13.04
C HIS A 48 -2.47 6.50 13.34
N ALA A 49 -3.07 5.90 12.30
CA ALA A 49 -4.01 4.78 12.46
C ALA A 49 -3.34 3.58 13.14
N LYS A 50 -2.08 3.31 12.79
CA LYS A 50 -1.29 2.20 13.34
C LYS A 50 -0.58 2.51 14.66
N MET A 51 -0.68 3.74 15.18
CA MET A 51 0.14 4.22 16.30
C MET A 51 1.63 3.91 16.10
N ARG A 52 2.11 4.11 14.86
CA ARG A 52 3.45 3.69 14.44
C ARG A 52 4.44 4.84 14.67
N GLU A 53 5.62 4.53 15.17
CA GLU A 53 6.78 5.43 15.05
C GLU A 53 7.13 5.66 13.58
N LYS A 54 7.84 6.75 13.26
CA LYS A 54 8.31 7.01 11.89
C LYS A 54 9.27 5.91 11.43
N LYS A 55 8.74 4.92 10.70
CA LYS A 55 9.49 3.81 10.11
C LYS A 55 9.14 3.73 8.62
N PRO A 56 10.08 3.33 7.75
CA PRO A 56 9.80 3.17 6.33
C PRO A 56 8.60 2.23 6.11
N ALA A 57 7.74 2.58 5.17
CA ALA A 57 6.66 1.74 4.70
C ALA A 57 6.92 1.33 3.24
N PRO A 58 6.71 0.06 2.88
CA PRO A 58 6.88 -0.34 1.50
C PRO A 58 5.76 0.25 0.63
N VAL A 59 6.08 0.45 -0.65
CA VAL A 59 5.15 0.91 -1.67
C VAL A 59 4.76 -0.28 -2.54
N LEU A 60 3.47 -0.46 -2.75
CA LEU A 60 2.90 -1.43 -3.67
C LEU A 60 2.69 -0.77 -5.03
N VAL A 61 2.96 -1.54 -6.09
CA VAL A 61 2.79 -1.12 -7.49
C VAL A 61 2.01 -2.16 -8.28
N SER A 62 1.26 -1.75 -9.30
CA SER A 62 0.54 -2.66 -10.21
C SER A 62 1.29 -3.00 -11.50
N ASP A 63 2.30 -2.20 -11.85
CA ASP A 63 3.00 -2.27 -13.13
C ASP A 63 4.36 -1.57 -13.01
N LEU A 64 5.14 -1.65 -14.09
CA LEU A 64 6.47 -1.04 -14.16
C LEU A 64 6.42 0.49 -14.19
N ASP A 65 5.38 1.10 -14.75
CA ASP A 65 5.26 2.55 -14.80
C ASP A 65 5.17 3.12 -13.38
N GLN A 66 4.34 2.52 -12.52
CA GLN A 66 4.26 2.88 -11.11
C GLN A 66 5.54 2.59 -10.32
N LEU A 67 6.31 1.56 -10.68
CA LEU A 67 7.63 1.32 -10.09
C LEU A 67 8.55 2.53 -10.36
N LEU A 68 8.58 3.01 -11.59
CA LEU A 68 9.44 4.11 -12.02
C LEU A 68 9.01 5.47 -11.47
N GLU A 69 7.76 5.60 -11.02
CA GLU A 69 7.26 6.77 -10.28
C GLU A 69 7.87 6.89 -8.87
N VAL A 70 8.23 5.76 -8.23
CA VAL A 70 8.61 5.73 -6.81
C VAL A 70 10.07 5.35 -6.57
N ALA A 71 10.69 4.66 -7.52
CA ALA A 71 12.06 4.15 -7.40
C ALA A 71 12.89 4.31 -8.68
N GLU A 72 14.20 4.21 -8.52
CA GLU A 72 15.21 4.20 -9.59
C GLU A 72 15.91 2.82 -9.58
N PRO A 73 15.30 1.77 -10.19
CA PRO A 73 15.91 0.45 -10.22
C PRO A 73 17.16 0.41 -11.09
N THR A 74 18.18 -0.30 -10.64
CA THR A 74 19.27 -0.82 -11.46
C THR A 74 18.76 -1.93 -12.41
N GLU A 75 19.56 -2.30 -13.40
CA GLU A 75 19.22 -3.41 -14.32
C GLU A 75 19.02 -4.73 -13.57
N GLU A 76 19.89 -5.05 -12.61
CA GLU A 76 19.79 -6.27 -11.79
C GLU A 76 18.53 -6.30 -10.93
N GLU A 77 18.16 -5.17 -10.33
CA GLU A 77 16.93 -5.03 -9.53
C GLU A 77 15.68 -5.17 -10.39
N LEU A 78 15.71 -4.64 -11.62
CA LEU A 78 14.61 -4.78 -12.58
C LEU A 78 14.47 -6.23 -13.07
N GLU A 79 15.58 -6.91 -13.36
CA GLU A 79 15.57 -8.35 -13.69
C GLU A 79 15.03 -9.19 -12.53
N ALA A 80 15.43 -8.88 -11.30
CA ALA A 80 14.90 -9.53 -10.11
C ALA A 80 13.39 -9.28 -9.95
N ALA A 81 12.93 -8.04 -10.16
CA ALA A 81 11.52 -7.70 -10.14
C ALA A 81 10.71 -8.51 -11.16
N ILE A 82 11.17 -8.58 -12.42
CA ILE A 82 10.50 -9.36 -13.48
C ILE A 82 10.36 -10.84 -13.12
N ARG A 83 11.34 -11.40 -12.40
CA ARG A 83 11.33 -12.83 -12.01
C ARG A 83 10.52 -13.13 -10.76
N LEU A 84 10.44 -12.18 -9.82
CA LEU A 84 9.87 -12.39 -8.49
C LEU A 84 8.47 -11.80 -8.33
N TRP A 85 8.06 -10.90 -9.22
CA TRP A 85 6.78 -10.23 -9.19
C TRP A 85 5.84 -10.70 -10.31
N PRO A 86 4.52 -10.75 -10.07
CA PRO A 86 3.84 -10.49 -8.79
C PRO A 86 4.15 -11.55 -7.72
N GLY A 87 4.36 -11.15 -6.47
CA GLY A 87 4.72 -12.09 -5.41
C GLY A 87 4.94 -11.48 -4.03
N ALA A 88 5.39 -12.33 -3.09
CA ALA A 88 5.60 -11.98 -1.69
C ALA A 88 6.97 -11.32 -1.38
N VAL A 89 7.73 -10.94 -2.42
CA VAL A 89 9.05 -10.34 -2.27
C VAL A 89 8.96 -8.82 -2.34
N THR A 90 9.62 -8.13 -1.40
CA THR A 90 9.85 -6.69 -1.48
C THR A 90 11.31 -6.45 -1.85
N ILE A 91 11.55 -5.61 -2.85
CA ILE A 91 12.91 -5.24 -3.29
C ILE A 91 13.16 -3.80 -2.82
N VAL A 92 14.31 -3.57 -2.17
CA VAL A 92 14.70 -2.24 -1.72
C VAL A 92 15.53 -1.59 -2.81
N MET A 93 15.11 -0.41 -3.27
CA MET A 93 15.72 0.32 -4.39
C MET A 93 15.99 1.76 -4.00
N ALA A 94 16.81 2.48 -4.77
CA ALA A 94 16.94 3.93 -4.63
C ALA A 94 15.58 4.61 -4.83
N LYS A 95 15.20 5.53 -3.92
CA LYS A 95 13.92 6.22 -4.03
C LYS A 95 14.00 7.36 -5.05
N ARG A 96 12.91 7.62 -5.76
CA ARG A 96 12.74 8.85 -6.53
C ARG A 96 12.68 10.08 -5.61
N PRO A 97 13.28 11.22 -6.00
CA PRO A 97 13.17 12.47 -5.23
C PRO A 97 11.73 12.92 -4.98
N GLU A 98 10.83 12.63 -5.92
CA GLU A 98 9.41 12.97 -5.85
C GLU A 98 8.63 12.18 -4.80
N LEU A 99 9.16 11.00 -4.39
CA LEU A 99 8.54 10.21 -3.32
C LEU A 99 8.76 10.90 -1.97
N PRO A 100 7.69 11.28 -1.24
CA PRO A 100 7.83 12.01 0.02
C PRO A 100 8.66 11.25 1.05
N ASP A 101 9.57 11.96 1.72
CA ASP A 101 10.44 11.41 2.78
C ASP A 101 9.64 10.79 3.93
N LEU A 102 8.39 11.20 4.12
CA LEU A 102 7.50 10.62 5.12
C LEU A 102 7.27 9.11 4.88
N VAL A 103 7.25 8.67 3.61
CA VAL A 103 7.06 7.26 3.24
C VAL A 103 8.28 6.43 3.63
N THR A 104 9.49 6.98 3.42
CA THR A 104 10.76 6.29 3.67
C THR A 104 11.37 6.65 5.03
N ALA A 105 10.66 7.40 5.87
CA ALA A 105 11.17 7.96 7.12
C ALA A 105 12.53 8.71 6.96
N GLY A 106 12.73 9.37 5.82
CA GLY A 106 13.95 10.12 5.49
C GLY A 106 15.07 9.29 4.86
N GLU A 107 14.88 7.98 4.69
CA GLU A 107 15.85 7.12 4.00
C GLU A 107 15.92 7.43 2.50
N LYS A 108 17.08 7.19 1.91
CA LYS A 108 17.33 7.36 0.46
C LYS A 108 16.79 6.20 -0.39
N THR A 109 16.27 5.16 0.25
CA THR A 109 15.77 3.95 -0.41
C THR A 109 14.31 3.71 -0.05
N VAL A 110 13.62 2.95 -0.90
CA VAL A 110 12.23 2.54 -0.71
C VAL A 110 12.10 1.04 -0.98
N GLY A 111 11.36 0.34 -0.12
CA GLY A 111 10.94 -1.03 -0.40
C GLY A 111 9.75 -1.02 -1.35
N VAL A 112 9.86 -1.65 -2.51
CA VAL A 112 8.76 -1.75 -3.48
C VAL A 112 8.34 -3.21 -3.62
N ARG A 113 7.05 -3.47 -3.85
CA ARG A 113 6.50 -4.81 -4.09
C ARG A 113 5.31 -4.75 -5.04
N MET A 114 5.22 -5.72 -5.95
CA MET A 114 3.97 -5.97 -6.68
C MET A 114 3.28 -7.21 -6.08
N PRO A 115 2.15 -7.04 -5.36
CA PRO A 115 1.50 -8.14 -4.66
C PRO A 115 0.81 -9.12 -5.62
N ALA A 116 0.84 -10.42 -5.32
CA ALA A 116 0.15 -11.45 -6.10
C ALA A 116 -1.34 -11.57 -5.70
N HIS A 117 -2.05 -10.44 -5.61
CA HIS A 117 -3.47 -10.42 -5.22
C HIS A 117 -4.28 -9.47 -6.10
N ILE A 118 -5.39 -9.96 -6.64
CA ILE A 118 -6.18 -9.23 -7.64
C ILE A 118 -6.77 -7.92 -7.10
N VAL A 119 -7.14 -7.88 -5.82
CA VAL A 119 -7.76 -6.69 -5.20
C VAL A 119 -6.84 -5.47 -5.20
N PRO A 120 -5.64 -5.48 -4.58
CA PRO A 120 -4.75 -4.32 -4.60
C PRO A 120 -4.28 -3.97 -6.01
N LEU A 121 -4.06 -4.96 -6.89
CA LEU A 121 -3.70 -4.71 -8.28
C LEU A 121 -4.79 -3.91 -9.00
N LEU A 122 -6.06 -4.32 -8.90
CA LEU A 122 -7.17 -3.59 -9.54
C LEU A 122 -7.41 -2.22 -8.90
N ILE A 123 -7.23 -2.08 -7.59
CA ILE A 123 -7.32 -0.77 -6.92
C ILE A 123 -6.27 0.18 -7.49
N MET A 124 -4.99 -0.24 -7.54
CA MET A 124 -3.88 0.57 -8.07
C MET A 124 -4.08 0.92 -9.55
N GLN A 125 -4.49 -0.04 -10.38
CA GLN A 125 -4.76 0.18 -11.80
C GLN A 125 -5.91 1.18 -12.03
N LYS A 126 -7.01 1.05 -11.28
CA LYS A 126 -8.17 1.96 -11.39
C LYS A 126 -7.89 3.33 -10.80
N ALA A 127 -7.11 3.37 -9.72
CA ALA A 127 -6.63 4.59 -9.09
C ALA A 127 -5.64 5.33 -10.01
N ARG A 128 -4.88 4.58 -10.83
CA ARG A 128 -3.65 5.04 -11.49
C ARG A 128 -2.68 5.64 -10.47
N ARG A 129 -2.52 4.94 -9.35
CA ARG A 129 -1.67 5.34 -8.24
C ARG A 129 -1.03 4.11 -7.62
N PRO A 130 0.25 4.19 -7.21
CA PRO A 130 0.83 3.23 -6.28
C PRO A 130 0.17 3.36 -4.91
N LEU A 131 0.45 2.42 -4.01
CA LEU A 131 -0.07 2.45 -2.64
C LEU A 131 1.06 2.33 -1.63
N VAL A 132 1.12 3.18 -0.62
CA VAL A 132 1.78 2.79 0.64
C VAL A 132 1.03 1.56 1.17
N GLY A 133 1.75 0.48 1.47
CA GLY A 133 1.15 -0.77 1.94
C GLY A 133 1.83 -1.27 3.21
N THR A 134 1.06 -1.46 4.27
CA THR A 134 1.55 -2.14 5.50
C THR A 134 0.41 -2.96 6.09
N SER A 135 0.70 -3.89 6.99
CA SER A 135 -0.32 -4.76 7.60
C SER A 135 -1.41 -3.93 8.32
N ALA A 136 -2.66 -4.37 8.29
CA ALA A 136 -3.78 -3.70 8.96
C ALA A 136 -3.89 -4.09 10.44
N ASN A 137 -2.94 -3.61 11.25
CA ASN A 137 -2.83 -3.87 12.69
C ASN A 137 -2.24 -2.65 13.42
N ILE A 138 -2.36 -2.60 14.74
CA ILE A 138 -1.57 -1.67 15.56
C ILE A 138 -0.10 -2.11 15.50
N SER A 139 0.82 -1.14 15.41
CA SER A 139 2.25 -1.42 15.31
C SER A 139 2.76 -2.23 16.52
N GLY A 140 3.38 -3.38 16.26
CA GLY A 140 3.86 -4.31 17.28
C GLY A 140 2.90 -5.45 17.62
N GLU A 141 1.64 -5.37 17.20
CA GLU A 141 0.67 -6.47 17.34
C GLU A 141 0.76 -7.47 16.17
N PRO A 142 0.17 -8.67 16.28
CA PRO A 142 0.07 -9.61 15.16
C PRO A 142 -0.63 -9.01 13.94
N SER A 143 -0.22 -9.42 12.74
CA SER A 143 -0.89 -9.02 11.50
C SER A 143 -2.26 -9.71 11.36
N ALA A 144 -3.25 -8.98 10.87
CA ALA A 144 -4.59 -9.50 10.63
C ALA A 144 -4.66 -10.30 9.31
N ALA A 145 -4.97 -11.60 9.39
CA ALA A 145 -5.24 -12.46 8.23
C ALA A 145 -6.70 -12.38 7.78
N THR A 146 -7.62 -12.03 8.68
CA THR A 146 -9.04 -11.78 8.39
C THR A 146 -9.46 -10.38 8.81
N ILE A 147 -10.54 -9.87 8.22
CA ILE A 147 -11.10 -8.56 8.56
C ILE A 147 -11.47 -8.45 10.05
N ASP A 148 -11.98 -9.54 10.64
CA ASP A 148 -12.39 -9.59 12.05
C ASP A 148 -11.21 -9.46 13.03
N GLN A 149 -9.98 -9.69 12.55
CA GLN A 149 -8.76 -9.53 13.33
C GLN A 149 -8.22 -8.09 13.30
N ILE A 150 -8.80 -7.21 12.49
CA ILE A 150 -8.38 -5.80 12.41
C ILE A 150 -9.01 -5.04 13.59
N PRO A 151 -8.20 -4.33 14.41
CA PRO A 151 -8.74 -3.56 15.52
C PRO A 151 -9.75 -2.50 15.06
N SER A 152 -10.87 -2.36 15.78
CA SER A 152 -11.90 -1.36 15.47
C SER A 152 -11.33 0.06 15.43
N SER A 153 -10.35 0.37 16.27
CA SER A 153 -9.64 1.65 16.29
C SER A 153 -8.86 1.98 15.01
N VAL A 154 -8.51 0.96 14.21
CA VAL A 154 -7.93 1.12 12.87
C VAL A 154 -9.06 1.30 11.86
N LEU A 155 -10.09 0.46 11.91
CA LEU A 155 -11.23 0.50 10.98
C LEU A 155 -12.01 1.83 11.03
N GLU A 156 -12.11 2.46 12.20
CA GLU A 156 -12.77 3.76 12.37
C GLU A 156 -12.00 4.93 11.73
N LYS A 157 -10.73 4.74 11.34
CA LYS A 157 -9.85 5.79 10.80
C LYS A 157 -9.69 5.72 9.27
N VAL A 158 -10.27 4.72 8.63
CA VAL A 158 -10.15 4.50 7.18
C VAL A 158 -11.46 4.85 6.46
N ASP A 159 -11.33 5.25 5.20
CA ASP A 159 -12.46 5.74 4.39
C ASP A 159 -13.19 4.59 3.69
N VAL A 160 -12.48 3.52 3.34
CA VAL A 160 -13.06 2.33 2.67
C VAL A 160 -12.40 1.06 3.20
N VAL A 161 -13.21 0.03 3.42
CA VAL A 161 -12.77 -1.34 3.71
C VAL A 161 -13.28 -2.24 2.59
N VAL A 162 -12.39 -3.03 2.00
CA VAL A 162 -12.67 -3.97 0.90
C VAL A 162 -12.71 -5.40 1.39
#